data_AF-A0A7S2N707-F1
#
_entry.id   AF-A0A7S2N707-F1
#
_cell.length_a   1.000
_cell.length_b   1.000
_cell.length_c   1.000
_cell.angle_alpha   90.00
_cell.angle_beta   90.00
_cell.angle_gamma   90.00
#
_symmetry.space_group_name_H-M   'P 1'
#
loop_
_entity.id
_entity.type
_entity.pdbx_description
1 polymer ?
#
loop_
_entity_poly.entity_id
_entity_poly.type
_entity_poly.pdbx_seq_one_letter_code
_entity_poly.pdbx_strand_id
1 'polypeptide(L)'
;GNMLNYGFQICLKGMPFREKEYVRDFASSLHHGADGSGGVVFSTEEDEEGVPRLVGNPQVLLVLNIPNCYGGFCKFWEGAATMGVEPACDMNLLKSDLDPADGKLEVLTYGSLLFEPVVSVSTRKNSVMSRFNAKRVFSGAPLYMKFVGDDEDDVDVHVQIDGEFFKLRNPTSVSFELHRKIRVLYGGVSFEPKSVLDDSRPGEDAGFGTEESSSEGSSAEESS
;
A
#
# COMPACT_ATOMS: atom_id res chain seq x y z
N GLY A 1 -11.67 1.57 13.10
CA GLY A 1 -11.01 0.37 13.68
C GLY A 1 -9.71 0.81 14.32
N ASN A 2 -9.26 0.15 15.39
CA ASN A 2 -8.09 0.59 16.15
C ASN A 2 -6.95 -0.42 16.02
N MET A 3 -5.73 0.09 16.06
CA MET A 3 -4.72 -0.28 15.10
C MET A 3 -3.42 -0.70 15.80
N LEU A 4 -2.86 -1.85 15.42
CA LEU A 4 -1.50 -2.25 15.79
C LEU A 4 -0.51 -1.70 14.77
N ASN A 5 0.61 -1.19 15.25
CA ASN A 5 1.71 -0.71 14.43
C ASN A 5 2.49 -1.93 13.90
N TYR A 6 2.26 -2.31 12.65
CA TYR A 6 3.13 -3.23 11.92
C TYR A 6 3.94 -2.45 10.88
N GLY A 7 5.25 -2.42 11.08
CA GLY A 7 6.18 -1.73 10.21
C GLY A 7 7.30 -2.66 9.83
N PHE A 8 7.29 -3.10 8.58
CA PHE A 8 8.40 -3.84 7.98
C PHE A 8 9.27 -2.85 7.23
N GLN A 9 10.48 -2.64 7.73
CA GLN A 9 11.48 -1.75 7.19
C GLN A 9 12.70 -2.59 6.84
N ILE A 10 12.98 -2.77 5.55
CA ILE A 10 14.26 -3.35 5.13
C ILE A 10 15.27 -2.22 5.10
N CYS A 11 16.34 -2.36 5.88
CA CYS A 11 17.39 -1.37 6.00
C CYS A 11 18.72 -2.07 6.08
N LEU A 12 19.59 -1.75 5.14
CA LEU A 12 20.97 -2.13 5.22
C LEU A 12 21.69 -1.12 6.11
N LYS A 13 21.73 -1.40 7.41
CA LYS A 13 22.41 -0.53 8.38
C LYS A 13 23.59 -1.30 8.99
N GLY A 14 24.81 -0.83 8.69
CA GLY A 14 25.95 -1.06 9.58
C GLY A 14 27.12 -1.91 9.06
N MET A 15 27.38 -1.99 7.75
CA MET A 15 28.68 -2.51 7.28
C MET A 15 29.58 -1.37 6.75
N PRO A 16 30.87 -1.30 7.16
CA PRO A 16 31.80 -0.24 6.77
C PRO A 16 32.27 -0.26 5.30
N PHE A 17 31.67 -1.07 4.40
CA PHE A 17 32.27 -1.35 3.08
C PHE A 17 31.35 -1.40 1.84
N ARG A 18 30.12 -0.85 1.87
CA ARG A 18 29.36 -0.64 0.62
C ARG A 18 28.85 0.79 0.51
N GLU A 19 29.28 1.49 -0.54
CA GLU A 19 29.08 2.94 -0.73
C GLU A 19 27.64 3.37 -1.01
N LYS A 20 26.74 2.42 -1.33
CA LYS A 20 25.27 2.56 -1.38
C LYS A 20 24.68 1.18 -1.64
N GLU A 21 23.63 0.82 -0.91
CA GLU A 21 22.81 -0.35 -1.24
C GLU A 21 21.38 0.11 -1.51
N TYR A 22 20.82 -0.33 -2.63
CA TYR A 22 19.50 0.00 -3.16
C TYR A 22 18.54 -1.18 -2.97
N VAL A 23 17.23 -0.92 -3.09
CA VAL A 23 16.20 -1.97 -3.00
C VAL A 23 16.45 -3.10 -4.01
N ARG A 24 16.89 -2.75 -5.22
CA ARG A 24 17.23 -3.72 -6.27
C ARG A 24 18.39 -4.66 -5.94
N ASP A 25 19.22 -4.30 -4.97
CA ASP A 25 20.39 -5.10 -4.61
C ASP A 25 20.00 -6.26 -3.67
N PHE A 26 18.78 -6.23 -3.10
CA PHE A 26 18.30 -7.30 -2.23
C PHE A 26 16.92 -7.84 -2.61
N ALA A 27 16.04 -7.07 -3.24
CA ALA A 27 14.71 -7.50 -3.67
C ALA A 27 14.66 -7.58 -5.20
N SER A 28 14.32 -8.75 -5.73
CA SER A 28 14.17 -8.98 -7.16
C SER A 28 12.78 -8.58 -7.66
N SER A 29 11.74 -8.89 -6.88
CA SER A 29 10.36 -8.54 -7.23
C SER A 29 9.44 -8.53 -6.02
N LEU A 30 8.33 -7.80 -6.15
CA LEU A 30 7.19 -7.79 -5.23
C LEU A 30 5.92 -8.11 -6.02
N HIS A 31 5.06 -8.95 -5.44
CA HIS A 31 3.83 -9.45 -6.04
C HIS A 31 2.65 -9.23 -5.11
N HIS A 32 1.48 -8.94 -5.67
CA HIS A 32 0.20 -8.96 -4.98
C HIS A 32 -0.38 -10.38 -5.05
N GLY A 33 -0.25 -11.11 -3.94
CA GLY A 33 -0.51 -12.54 -3.86
C GLY A 33 0.20 -13.18 -2.67
N ALA A 34 -0.11 -14.44 -2.39
CA ALA A 34 0.57 -15.23 -1.35
C ALA A 34 1.92 -15.78 -1.85
N ASP A 35 2.13 -15.82 -3.16
CA ASP A 35 3.31 -16.34 -3.82
C ASP A 35 3.68 -15.51 -5.08
N GLY A 36 4.72 -15.96 -5.79
CA GLY A 36 5.22 -15.31 -7.00
C GLY A 36 4.37 -15.47 -8.25
N SER A 37 3.18 -16.10 -8.17
CA SER A 37 2.22 -16.16 -9.28
C SER A 37 1.23 -14.99 -9.29
N GLY A 38 1.28 -14.15 -8.24
CA GLY A 38 0.45 -12.96 -8.10
C GLY A 38 0.75 -11.86 -9.12
N GLY A 39 -0.02 -10.78 -9.07
CA GLY A 39 0.20 -9.63 -9.94
C GLY A 39 1.49 -8.89 -9.57
N VAL A 40 2.35 -8.64 -10.55
CA VAL A 40 3.64 -7.94 -10.30
C VAL A 40 3.38 -6.51 -9.85
N VAL A 41 3.86 -6.17 -8.65
CA VAL A 41 3.85 -4.82 -8.11
C VAL A 41 5.09 -4.05 -8.57
N PHE A 42 6.26 -4.69 -8.52
CA PHE A 42 7.45 -4.23 -9.22
C PHE A 42 8.40 -5.39 -9.50
N SER A 43 9.21 -5.25 -10.54
CA SER A 43 10.39 -6.07 -10.81
C SER A 43 11.62 -5.18 -10.94
N THR A 44 12.78 -5.72 -10.58
CA THR A 44 14.08 -5.07 -10.77
C THR A 44 14.87 -5.66 -11.93
N GLU A 45 14.36 -6.70 -12.60
CA GLU A 45 14.98 -7.34 -13.77
C GLU A 45 14.84 -6.44 -15.02
N GLU A 46 15.92 -6.15 -15.73
CA GLU A 46 16.00 -5.07 -16.74
C GLU A 46 15.27 -5.35 -18.08
N ASP A 47 14.88 -6.60 -18.36
CA ASP A 47 14.57 -7.03 -19.74
C ASP A 47 13.07 -7.20 -20.08
N GLU A 48 12.15 -6.99 -19.13
CA GLU A 48 10.72 -7.14 -19.40
C GLU A 48 10.04 -5.80 -19.72
N GLU A 49 9.50 -5.67 -20.94
CA GLU A 49 8.74 -4.51 -21.39
C GLU A 49 7.36 -4.46 -20.71
N GLY A 50 6.94 -3.27 -20.28
CA GLY A 50 5.62 -3.06 -19.66
C GLY A 50 5.52 -3.50 -18.19
N VAL A 51 6.57 -4.08 -17.62
CA VAL A 51 6.60 -4.49 -16.21
C VAL A 51 6.90 -3.30 -15.30
N PRO A 52 6.12 -3.09 -14.21
CA PRO A 52 6.34 -2.00 -13.26
C PRO A 52 7.74 -2.03 -12.63
N ARG A 53 8.42 -0.88 -12.58
CA ARG A 53 9.78 -0.71 -12.05
C ARG A 53 9.86 0.38 -11.01
N LEU A 54 10.74 0.21 -10.01
CA LEU A 54 10.96 1.22 -8.98
C LEU A 54 11.57 2.51 -9.55
N VAL A 55 11.01 3.66 -9.20
CA VAL A 55 11.45 4.96 -9.69
C VAL A 55 12.58 5.53 -8.81
N GLY A 56 13.76 5.73 -9.38
CA GLY A 56 14.84 6.54 -8.80
C GLY A 56 15.72 5.82 -7.76
N ASN A 57 15.95 4.51 -7.95
CA ASN A 57 16.85 3.67 -7.14
C ASN A 57 16.68 3.92 -5.63
N PRO A 58 15.52 3.59 -5.06
CA PRO A 58 15.30 3.77 -3.63
C PRO A 58 16.26 2.89 -2.82
N GLN A 59 16.62 3.36 -1.64
CA GLN A 59 17.44 2.61 -0.66
C GLN A 59 16.59 1.83 0.34
N VAL A 60 15.31 2.19 0.45
CA VAL A 60 14.45 1.71 1.53
C VAL A 60 13.10 1.35 0.95
N LEU A 61 12.63 0.18 1.35
CA LEU A 61 11.29 -0.33 1.10
C LEU A 61 10.59 -0.48 2.45
N LEU A 62 9.46 0.20 2.61
CA LEU A 62 8.59 0.09 3.77
C LEU A 62 7.31 -0.63 3.37
N VAL A 63 6.90 -1.62 4.17
CA VAL A 63 5.59 -2.25 4.10
C VAL A 63 4.90 -1.97 5.43
N LEU A 64 3.84 -1.17 5.40
CA LEU A 64 3.20 -0.59 6.58
C LEU A 64 1.72 -0.94 6.58
N ASN A 65 1.18 -1.37 7.72
CA ASN A 65 -0.28 -1.46 7.87
C ASN A 65 -0.88 -0.22 8.56
N ILE A 66 -0.04 0.77 8.91
CA ILE A 66 -0.44 1.96 9.66
C ILE A 66 0.22 3.25 9.14
N PRO A 67 -0.39 4.43 9.39
CA PRO A 67 0.07 5.70 8.83
C PRO A 67 1.37 6.25 9.41
N ASN A 68 1.74 5.86 10.62
CA ASN A 68 2.86 6.46 11.32
C ASN A 68 3.70 5.42 12.04
N CYS A 69 4.92 5.76 12.44
CA CYS A 69 5.68 4.94 13.36
C CYS A 69 6.53 5.84 14.29
N TYR A 70 7.30 5.22 15.19
CA TYR A 70 8.11 5.91 16.18
C TYR A 70 7.29 6.93 17.00
N GLY A 71 6.17 6.51 17.59
CA GLY A 71 5.37 7.39 18.46
C GLY A 71 4.70 8.57 17.75
N GLY A 72 4.47 8.45 16.43
CA GLY A 72 3.78 9.48 15.64
C GLY A 72 4.70 10.55 15.04
N PHE A 73 6.01 10.49 15.29
CA PHE A 73 6.98 11.43 14.72
C PHE A 73 7.19 11.23 13.21
N CYS A 74 7.09 9.99 12.72
CA CYS A 74 7.25 9.67 11.32
C CYS A 74 5.89 9.40 10.68
N LYS A 75 5.41 10.33 9.85
CA LYS A 75 4.14 10.22 9.12
C LYS A 75 4.35 9.80 7.67
N PHE A 76 4.62 8.52 7.46
CA PHE A 76 5.07 8.04 6.15
C PHE A 76 4.01 8.17 5.05
N TRP A 77 2.75 7.91 5.37
CA TRP A 77 1.67 7.97 4.39
C TRP A 77 1.42 9.40 3.89
N GLU A 78 1.44 10.39 4.79
CA GLU A 78 1.24 11.82 4.43
C GLU A 78 2.36 12.35 3.50
N GLY A 79 3.56 11.76 3.56
CA GLY A 79 4.69 12.14 2.71
C GLY A 79 4.68 11.55 1.31
N ALA A 80 3.87 10.50 1.05
CA ALA A 80 3.93 9.68 -0.16
C ALA A 80 3.09 10.24 -1.32
N ALA A 81 3.44 11.45 -1.78
CA ALA A 81 2.65 12.19 -2.77
C ALA A 81 2.99 11.85 -4.24
N THR A 82 3.93 10.95 -4.50
CA THR A 82 4.38 10.60 -5.86
C THR A 82 4.40 9.10 -6.07
N MET A 83 4.29 8.66 -7.33
CA MET A 83 4.35 7.24 -7.68
C MET A 83 5.77 6.71 -7.54
N GLY A 84 5.89 5.55 -6.91
CA GLY A 84 7.15 4.82 -6.71
C GLY A 84 7.43 3.78 -7.78
N VAL A 85 6.47 3.51 -8.67
CA VAL A 85 6.57 2.54 -9.76
C VAL A 85 6.13 3.11 -11.10
N GLU A 86 6.80 2.69 -12.17
CA GLU A 86 6.46 3.03 -13.56
C GLU A 86 6.64 1.80 -14.49
N PRO A 87 5.62 1.45 -15.31
CA PRO A 87 4.26 1.98 -15.28
C PRO A 87 3.56 1.71 -13.94
N ALA A 88 2.57 2.53 -13.60
CA ALA A 88 1.82 2.38 -12.35
C ALA A 88 0.88 1.18 -12.43
N CYS A 89 0.95 0.29 -11.45
CA CYS A 89 0.05 -0.86 -11.30
C CYS A 89 -1.40 -0.43 -11.04
N ASP A 90 -1.57 0.67 -10.30
CA ASP A 90 -2.86 1.30 -10.01
C ASP A 90 -2.75 2.82 -10.22
N MET A 91 -3.46 3.33 -11.24
CA MET A 91 -3.49 4.75 -11.59
C MET A 91 -4.22 5.62 -10.55
N ASN A 92 -5.03 5.01 -9.69
CA ASN A 92 -5.76 5.71 -8.63
C ASN A 92 -5.05 5.63 -7.27
N LEU A 93 -3.88 5.01 -7.20
CA LEU A 93 -3.17 4.77 -5.94
C LEU A 93 -2.99 6.07 -5.15
N LEU A 94 -2.54 7.16 -5.77
CA LEU A 94 -2.34 8.45 -5.08
C LEU A 94 -3.64 9.13 -4.61
N LYS A 95 -4.80 8.74 -5.17
CA LYS A 95 -6.12 9.26 -4.79
C LYS A 95 -6.83 8.37 -3.77
N SER A 96 -6.34 7.14 -3.58
CA SER A 96 -6.98 6.18 -2.69
C SER A 96 -6.92 6.64 -1.25
N ASP A 97 -8.05 6.50 -0.57
CA ASP A 97 -8.16 6.78 0.85
C ASP A 97 -7.22 5.88 1.65
N LEU A 98 -6.64 6.47 2.69
CA LEU A 98 -5.72 5.82 3.59
C LEU A 98 -6.48 5.39 4.85
N ASP A 99 -6.89 4.13 4.90
CA ASP A 99 -7.60 3.56 6.05
C ASP A 99 -6.81 2.37 6.63
N PRO A 100 -6.18 2.50 7.79
CA PRO A 100 -5.45 1.39 8.40
C PRO A 100 -6.33 0.23 8.90
N ALA A 101 -7.65 0.38 8.89
CA ALA A 101 -8.59 -0.67 9.23
C ALA A 101 -9.08 -1.48 8.01
N ASP A 102 -8.68 -1.12 6.79
CA ASP A 102 -9.14 -1.79 5.56
C ASP A 102 -8.49 -3.17 5.33
N GLY A 103 -7.43 -3.48 6.09
CA GLY A 103 -6.72 -4.76 6.04
C GLY A 103 -5.68 -4.85 4.92
N LYS A 104 -5.34 -3.74 4.28
CA LYS A 104 -4.28 -3.66 3.27
C LYS A 104 -2.94 -3.25 3.90
N LEU A 105 -1.88 -3.45 3.12
CA LEU A 105 -0.55 -2.96 3.41
C LEU A 105 -0.19 -1.88 2.41
N GLU A 106 0.32 -0.76 2.92
CA GLU A 106 0.90 0.32 2.13
C GLU A 106 2.38 0.04 1.89
N VAL A 107 2.78 0.02 0.62
CA VAL A 107 4.15 -0.16 0.19
C VAL A 107 4.70 1.18 -0.26
N LEU A 108 5.77 1.62 0.39
CA LEU A 108 6.42 2.91 0.15
C LEU A 108 7.91 2.73 -0.10
N THR A 109 8.50 3.63 -0.88
CA THR A 109 9.95 3.68 -1.09
C THR A 109 10.55 5.05 -0.78
N TYR A 110 11.83 5.05 -0.39
CA TYR A 110 12.60 6.26 -0.10
C TYR A 110 13.98 6.20 -0.74
N GLY A 111 14.42 7.34 -1.30
CA GLY A 111 15.76 7.48 -1.90
C GLY A 111 16.90 7.43 -0.88
N SER A 112 16.68 7.90 0.34
CA SER A 112 17.63 7.74 1.44
C SER A 112 16.92 7.91 2.78
N LEU A 113 17.31 7.09 3.76
CA LEU A 113 16.95 7.25 5.18
C LEU A 113 18.02 8.05 5.93
N LEU A 114 18.64 9.04 5.29
CA LEU A 114 19.26 10.11 6.06
C LEU A 114 18.15 10.77 6.88
N PHE A 115 18.01 10.27 8.11
CA PHE A 115 17.51 11.00 9.26
C PHE A 115 18.46 12.20 9.43
N GLU A 116 18.43 13.16 8.49
CA GLU A 116 18.69 14.53 8.90
C GLU A 116 17.74 14.75 10.08
N PRO A 117 18.28 15.06 11.26
CA PRO A 117 17.57 14.84 12.49
C PRO A 117 16.23 15.54 12.41
N VAL A 118 15.15 14.77 12.58
CA VAL A 118 13.82 15.24 13.02
C VAL A 118 13.91 15.71 14.49
N VAL A 119 15.04 16.33 14.83
CA VAL A 119 15.42 16.99 16.07
C VAL A 119 16.24 18.23 15.68
N SER A 120 15.71 19.06 14.77
CA SER A 120 16.01 20.49 14.86
C SER A 120 15.00 21.10 15.82
N VAL A 121 15.22 20.89 17.11
CA VAL A 121 14.61 21.68 18.18
C VAL A 121 15.38 23.00 18.28
N SER A 122 15.45 23.77 17.20
CA SER A 122 15.89 25.15 17.27
C SER A 122 15.63 25.91 15.99
N THR A 123 14.99 27.06 16.17
CA THR A 123 15.00 28.25 15.32
C THR A 123 14.14 28.24 14.06
N ARG A 124 12.94 28.82 14.26
CA ARG A 124 12.29 29.85 13.43
C ARG A 124 12.65 29.89 11.94
N LYS A 125 11.58 29.81 11.15
CA LYS A 125 11.41 30.43 9.83
C LYS A 125 12.42 29.97 8.78
N ASN A 126 12.13 28.82 8.16
CA ASN A 126 12.20 28.68 6.70
C ASN A 126 11.32 27.50 6.26
N SER A 127 10.40 27.79 5.35
CA SER A 127 9.45 26.88 4.73
C SER A 127 10.13 26.00 3.68
N VAL A 128 10.80 24.93 4.10
CA VAL A 128 11.31 23.87 3.22
C VAL A 128 11.26 22.56 4.03
N MET A 129 10.11 21.98 4.36
CA MET A 129 9.28 21.22 3.42
C MET A 129 10.09 20.45 2.35
N SER A 130 11.29 19.93 2.68
CA SER A 130 11.70 18.65 2.12
C SER A 130 10.76 17.62 2.71
N ARG A 131 9.56 17.54 2.11
CA ARG A 131 8.66 16.42 2.31
C ARG A 131 9.54 15.21 2.10
N PHE A 132 9.62 14.37 3.12
CA PHE A 132 10.09 13.00 3.00
C PHE A 132 9.78 12.51 1.57
N ASN A 133 10.80 12.27 0.75
CA ASN A 133 10.65 11.90 -0.67
C ASN A 133 10.17 10.45 -0.78
N ALA A 134 9.06 10.19 -0.10
CA ALA A 134 8.35 8.95 -0.06
C ALA A 134 7.62 8.81 -1.38
N LYS A 135 7.70 7.63 -1.97
CA LYS A 135 6.93 7.31 -3.15
C LYS A 135 6.01 6.14 -2.85
N ARG A 136 4.75 6.26 -3.21
CA ARG A 136 3.74 5.22 -3.02
C ARG A 136 3.89 4.19 -4.14
N VAL A 137 4.16 2.95 -3.76
CA VAL A 137 4.39 1.82 -4.69
C VAL A 137 3.10 1.05 -4.89
N PHE A 138 2.42 0.69 -3.81
CA PHE A 138 1.23 -0.17 -3.85
C PHE A 138 0.40 -0.08 -2.56
N SER A 139 -0.88 -0.45 -2.65
CA SER A 139 -1.79 -0.61 -1.51
C SER A 139 -2.58 -1.90 -1.68
N GLY A 140 -2.32 -2.90 -0.84
CA GLY A 140 -3.01 -4.18 -0.90
C GLY A 140 -2.38 -5.26 -0.03
N ALA A 141 -3.07 -6.39 0.04
CA ALA A 141 -2.60 -7.62 0.69
C ALA A 141 -3.33 -8.82 0.05
N PRO A 142 -2.80 -10.05 0.14
CA PRO A 142 -1.46 -10.41 0.64
C PRO A 142 -0.34 -9.94 -0.28
N LEU A 143 0.90 -9.94 0.22
CA LEU A 143 2.09 -9.58 -0.56
C LEU A 143 3.12 -10.71 -0.52
N TYR A 144 3.85 -10.88 -1.62
CA TYR A 144 4.98 -11.81 -1.71
C TYR A 144 6.18 -11.11 -2.32
N MET A 145 7.32 -11.15 -1.63
CA MET A 145 8.57 -10.55 -2.09
C MET A 145 9.61 -11.65 -2.32
N LYS A 146 10.26 -11.60 -3.47
CA LYS A 146 11.41 -12.45 -3.81
C LYS A 146 12.69 -11.65 -3.59
N PHE A 147 13.66 -12.27 -2.93
CA PHE A 147 14.98 -11.66 -2.77
C PHE A 147 15.85 -11.93 -4.00
N VAL A 148 16.92 -11.16 -4.16
CA VAL A 148 17.98 -11.47 -5.13
C VAL A 148 18.71 -12.71 -4.63
N GLY A 149 18.83 -13.72 -5.48
CA GLY A 149 19.71 -14.86 -5.23
C GLY A 149 21.09 -14.57 -5.82
N ASP A 150 22.13 -14.88 -5.06
CA ASP A 150 23.51 -14.90 -5.54
C ASP A 150 24.08 -16.30 -5.22
N ASP A 151 24.52 -17.01 -6.26
CA ASP A 151 25.09 -18.35 -6.13
C ASP A 151 26.57 -18.31 -5.71
N GLU A 152 27.22 -17.14 -5.84
CA GLU A 152 28.65 -16.96 -5.58
C GLU A 152 28.92 -16.39 -4.18
N ASP A 153 28.07 -15.47 -3.71
CA ASP A 153 28.24 -14.78 -2.42
C ASP A 153 27.04 -14.97 -1.46
N ASP A 154 27.34 -15.03 -0.15
CA ASP A 154 26.29 -14.95 0.87
C ASP A 154 25.63 -13.56 0.87
N VAL A 155 24.31 -13.52 0.75
CA VAL A 155 23.51 -12.30 0.83
C VAL A 155 22.93 -12.15 2.24
N ASP A 156 23.37 -11.12 2.95
CA ASP A 156 22.82 -10.74 4.25
C ASP A 156 21.78 -9.62 4.07
N VAL A 157 20.52 -9.91 4.38
CA VAL A 157 19.44 -8.91 4.38
C VAL A 157 19.04 -8.55 5.80
N HIS A 158 19.01 -7.25 6.08
CA HIS A 158 18.67 -6.72 7.38
C HIS A 158 17.25 -6.14 7.35
N VAL A 159 16.43 -6.63 8.26
CA VAL A 159 15.00 -6.31 8.33
C VAL A 159 14.67 -5.83 9.73
N GLN A 160 13.88 -4.79 9.83
CA GLN A 160 13.26 -4.34 11.07
C GLN A 160 11.75 -4.59 10.98
N ILE A 161 11.21 -5.35 11.92
CA ILE A 161 9.78 -5.65 12.04
C ILE A 161 9.35 -5.16 13.42
N ASP A 162 8.49 -4.15 13.47
CA ASP A 162 7.89 -3.63 14.70
C ASP A 162 8.89 -3.17 15.78
N GLY A 163 10.07 -2.71 15.33
CA GLY A 163 11.16 -2.31 16.22
C GLY A 163 12.09 -3.45 16.63
N GLU A 164 11.76 -4.70 16.27
CA GLU A 164 12.67 -5.84 16.37
C GLU A 164 13.54 -5.94 15.12
N PHE A 165 14.80 -6.31 15.31
CA PHE A 165 15.78 -6.42 14.24
C PHE A 165 16.08 -7.88 13.91
N PHE A 166 16.06 -8.19 12.62
CA PHE A 166 16.35 -9.50 12.07
C PHE A 166 17.46 -9.39 11.03
N LYS A 167 18.41 -10.31 11.10
CA LYS A 167 19.41 -10.55 10.06
C LYS A 167 19.07 -11.86 9.37
N LEU A 168 18.69 -11.79 8.10
CA LEU A 168 18.39 -12.94 7.25
C LEU A 168 19.62 -13.24 6.41
N ARG A 169 20.05 -14.51 6.37
CA ARG A 169 21.15 -14.97 5.53
C ARG A 169 20.59 -15.81 4.39
N ASN A 170 20.95 -15.46 3.17
CA ASN A 170 20.49 -16.07 1.92
C ASN A 170 18.96 -16.24 1.88
N PRO A 171 18.16 -15.20 2.24
CA PRO A 171 16.72 -15.33 2.15
C PRO A 171 16.31 -15.49 0.68
N THR A 172 15.33 -16.33 0.41
CA THR A 172 14.80 -16.55 -0.94
C THR A 172 13.51 -15.77 -1.18
N SER A 173 12.63 -15.75 -0.19
CA SER A 173 11.39 -14.97 -0.23
C SER A 173 10.82 -14.67 1.15
N VAL A 174 9.85 -13.76 1.18
CA VAL A 174 9.00 -13.45 2.34
C VAL A 174 7.57 -13.17 1.86
N SER A 175 6.59 -13.65 2.61
CA SER A 175 5.17 -13.34 2.38
C SER A 175 4.57 -12.57 3.55
N PHE A 176 3.60 -11.71 3.23
CA PHE A 176 2.87 -10.88 4.17
C PHE A 176 1.39 -11.21 4.07
N GLU A 177 0.85 -11.79 5.13
CA GLU A 177 -0.53 -12.22 5.20
C GLU A 177 -1.19 -11.72 6.48
N LEU A 178 -2.43 -11.25 6.35
CA LEU A 178 -3.24 -10.87 7.50
C LEU A 178 -3.71 -12.12 8.22
N HIS A 179 -3.03 -12.48 9.31
CA HIS A 179 -3.41 -13.65 10.09
C HIS A 179 -4.64 -13.40 10.96
N ARG A 180 -4.71 -12.24 11.64
CA ARG A 180 -5.80 -11.90 12.56
C ARG A 180 -6.10 -10.41 12.54
N LYS A 181 -7.39 -10.09 12.69
CA LYS A 181 -7.85 -8.74 13.02
C LYS A 181 -8.04 -8.64 14.51
N ILE A 182 -7.47 -7.60 15.12
CA ILE A 182 -7.68 -7.33 16.53
C ILE A 182 -8.42 -6.00 16.72
N ARG A 183 -9.00 -5.82 17.92
CA ARG A 183 -9.61 -4.56 18.33
C ARG A 183 -8.68 -3.90 19.35
N VAL A 184 -8.24 -2.69 19.07
CA VAL A 184 -7.43 -1.88 19.99
C VAL A 184 -8.30 -0.77 20.60
N LEU A 185 -7.85 -0.08 21.65
CA LEU A 185 -8.47 1.15 22.14
C LEU A 185 -7.74 2.36 21.53
N TYR A 186 -8.46 3.32 20.96
CA TYR A 186 -7.88 4.52 20.35
C TYR A 186 -8.47 5.77 20.99
N GLY A 187 -7.59 6.69 21.41
CA GLY A 187 -7.94 7.85 22.24
C GLY A 187 -8.42 9.08 21.47
N GLY A 188 -8.81 8.97 20.19
CA GLY A 188 -9.18 10.11 19.36
C GLY A 188 -10.34 9.81 18.43
N VAL A 189 -11.50 10.41 18.73
CA VAL A 189 -12.75 10.48 17.94
C VAL A 189 -13.37 9.13 17.53
N SER A 190 -14.67 8.97 17.80
CA SER A 190 -15.43 7.77 17.44
C SER A 190 -15.38 7.48 15.95
N PHE A 191 -14.80 6.35 15.56
CA PHE A 191 -14.94 5.81 14.21
C PHE A 191 -16.22 4.98 14.19
N GLU A 192 -17.31 5.53 13.66
CA GLU A 192 -18.50 4.71 13.41
C GLU A 192 -18.20 3.73 12.28
N PRO A 193 -18.29 2.41 12.52
CA PRO A 193 -18.08 1.44 11.46
C PRO A 193 -19.19 1.60 10.41
N LYS A 194 -18.81 1.83 9.15
CA LYS A 194 -19.75 1.70 8.03
C LYS A 194 -20.31 0.27 8.07
N SER A 195 -21.60 0.15 8.36
CA SER A 195 -22.28 -1.14 8.45
C SER A 195 -22.14 -1.88 7.12
N VAL A 196 -21.47 -3.03 7.15
CA VAL A 196 -21.44 -4.00 6.04
C VAL A 196 -22.78 -4.74 6.06
N LEU A 197 -23.85 -4.04 5.72
CA LEU A 197 -25.18 -4.59 5.45
C LEU A 197 -25.87 -3.69 4.44
N ASP A 198 -25.52 -3.86 3.17
CA ASP A 198 -26.49 -3.68 2.09
C ASP A 198 -26.14 -4.65 0.96
N ASP A 199 -26.22 -5.94 1.29
CA ASP A 199 -26.28 -7.02 0.29
C ASP A 199 -27.77 -7.27 0.00
N SER A 200 -28.41 -6.26 -0.59
CA SER A 200 -29.76 -6.39 -1.13
C SER A 200 -29.70 -7.23 -2.41
N ARG A 201 -29.76 -8.55 -2.23
CA ARG A 201 -30.00 -9.51 -3.32
C ARG A 201 -31.31 -9.16 -4.04
N PRO A 202 -31.34 -9.19 -5.39
CA PRO A 202 -32.58 -9.20 -6.14
C PRO A 202 -33.13 -10.64 -6.19
N GLY A 203 -34.32 -10.84 -5.63
CA GLY A 203 -35.14 -12.05 -5.79
C GLY A 203 -36.58 -11.63 -5.52
N GLU A 204 -37.37 -11.43 -6.57
CA GLU A 204 -38.35 -12.42 -7.03
C GLU A 204 -39.38 -12.75 -5.94
N ASP A 205 -40.55 -12.12 -6.04
CA ASP A 205 -41.79 -12.86 -5.84
C ASP A 205 -42.95 -12.26 -6.64
N ALA A 206 -43.69 -13.18 -7.26
CA ALA A 206 -44.78 -12.98 -8.19
C ALA A 206 -46.14 -12.80 -7.48
N GLY A 207 -47.11 -12.21 -8.19
CA GLY A 207 -48.53 -12.19 -7.81
C GLY A 207 -49.27 -11.00 -8.44
N PHE A 208 -49.80 -11.08 -9.67
CA PHE A 208 -51.03 -11.75 -10.13
C PHE A 208 -52.34 -10.98 -9.80
N GLY A 209 -53.05 -10.59 -10.87
CA GLY A 209 -54.46 -10.16 -10.90
C GLY A 209 -54.69 -8.65 -10.95
N THR A 210 -55.66 -8.07 -11.67
CA THR A 210 -56.71 -8.56 -12.58
C THR A 210 -57.24 -7.33 -13.36
N GLU A 211 -57.93 -7.62 -14.46
CA GLU A 211 -58.56 -6.77 -15.49
C GLU A 211 -59.57 -5.71 -14.99
N GLU A 212 -59.77 -4.65 -15.81
CA GLU A 212 -61.05 -4.05 -16.30
C GLU A 212 -60.69 -2.67 -16.92
N SER A 213 -60.92 -2.31 -18.19
CA SER A 213 -62.05 -2.37 -19.15
C SER A 213 -62.64 -0.96 -19.38
N SER A 214 -62.76 -0.60 -20.66
CA SER A 214 -63.63 0.43 -21.30
C SER A 214 -63.43 1.91 -20.90
N SER A 215 -63.65 2.92 -21.74
CA SER A 215 -64.58 3.09 -22.86
C SER A 215 -64.19 4.24 -23.83
N GLU A 216 -64.63 4.05 -25.07
CA GLU A 216 -64.94 4.93 -26.22
C GLU A 216 -65.04 6.48 -26.10
N GLY A 217 -64.82 7.13 -27.25
CA GLY A 217 -65.39 8.44 -27.66
C GLY A 217 -64.44 9.23 -28.59
N SER A 218 -64.57 9.18 -29.94
CA SER A 218 -65.34 10.11 -30.81
C SER A 218 -64.87 11.58 -30.65
N SER A 219 -64.57 12.43 -31.64
CA SER A 219 -64.91 12.56 -33.07
C SER A 219 -64.30 13.87 -33.62
N ALA A 220 -64.11 13.93 -34.95
CA ALA A 220 -64.23 15.11 -35.86
C ALA A 220 -63.21 16.27 -35.76
N GLU A 221 -62.51 16.63 -36.85
CA GLU A 221 -62.81 17.74 -37.82
C GLU A 221 -62.83 19.13 -37.13
N GLU A 222 -62.29 20.24 -37.63
CA GLU A 222 -61.98 20.76 -38.97
C GLU A 222 -61.22 22.10 -38.79
N SER A 223 -60.51 22.57 -39.84
CA SER A 223 -60.29 24.00 -40.21
C SER A 223 -59.45 24.91 -39.28
N SER A 224 -58.46 25.69 -39.73
CA SER A 224 -58.13 26.29 -41.04
C SER A 224 -56.62 26.48 -41.20
#